data_AF-A0A951BVI3-F1
#
_entry.id   AF-A0A951BVI3-F1
#
_cell.length_a   1.000
_cell.length_b   1.000
_cell.length_c   1.000
_cell.angle_alpha   90.00
_cell.angle_beta   90.00
_cell.angle_gamma   90.00
#
_symmetry.space_group_name_H-M   'P 1'
#
loop_
_entity.id
_entity.type
_entity.pdbx_description
1 polymer ?
#
loop_
_entity_poly.entity_id
_entity_poly.type
_entity_poly.pdbx_seq_one_letter_code
_entity_poly.pdbx_strand_id
1 'polypeptide(L)' 'AKAIRAVGPRSCILSSDLGQPGNPLHPDGLAAFFEALRQQGFSQAEIDIMSKTNPARVLGLE' A
#
# COMPACT_ATOMS: atom_id res chain seq x y z
N ALA A 1 7.50 -0.10 -7.70
CA ALA A 1 6.92 -1.31 -8.35
C ALA A 1 7.83 -2.55 -8.31
N LYS A 2 9.12 -2.47 -8.68
CA LYS A 2 10.02 -3.65 -8.80
C LYS A 2 10.03 -4.58 -7.58
N ALA A 3 10.13 -4.04 -6.36
CA ALA A 3 10.13 -4.83 -5.13
C ALA A 3 8.83 -5.63 -4.96
N ILE A 4 7.67 -4.97 -5.09
CA ILE A 4 6.35 -5.62 -5.00
C ILE A 4 6.23 -6.74 -6.05
N ARG A 5 6.68 -6.51 -7.29
CA ARG A 5 6.66 -7.54 -8.34
C ARG A 5 7.58 -8.73 -8.05
N ALA A 6 8.68 -8.51 -7.33
CA ALA A 6 9.62 -9.58 -6.98
C ALA A 6 9.08 -10.51 -5.88
N VAL A 7 8.30 -9.99 -4.92
CA VAL A 7 7.80 -10.77 -3.77
C VAL A 7 6.31 -11.12 -3.85
N GLY A 8 5.55 -10.39 -4.67
CA GLY A 8 4.12 -10.57 -4.88
C GLY A 8 3.24 -9.75 -3.91
N PRO A 9 2.06 -9.26 -4.34
CA PRO A 9 1.16 -8.46 -3.50
C PRO A 9 0.72 -9.14 -2.20
N ARG A 10 0.60 -10.47 -2.15
CA ARG A 10 0.21 -11.19 -0.92
C ARG A 10 1.27 -11.16 0.19
N SER A 11 2.48 -10.74 -0.13
CA SER A 11 3.62 -10.65 0.78
C SER A 11 4.05 -9.20 1.03
N CYS A 12 3.21 -8.22 0.68
CA CYS A 12 3.50 -6.80 0.84
C CYS A 12 2.45 -6.10 1.69
N ILE A 13 2.88 -5.13 2.50
CA ILE A 13 2.04 -4.16 3.19
C ILE A 13 2.42 -2.76 2.70
N LEU A 14 1.44 -1.93 2.39
CA LEU A 14 1.68 -0.53 2.01
C LEU A 14 1.62 0.37 3.24
N SER A 15 2.64 1.21 3.41
CA SER A 15 2.69 2.27 4.41
C SER A 15 3.28 3.52 3.75
N SER A 16 2.70 4.69 4.03
CA SER A 16 3.23 5.96 3.50
C SER A 16 4.38 6.51 4.34
N ASP A 17 4.45 6.15 5.63
CA ASP A 17 5.37 6.75 6.59
C ASP A 17 5.36 8.30 6.55
N LEU A 18 4.21 8.91 6.27
CA LEU A 18 4.04 10.36 6.25
C LEU A 18 3.26 10.85 7.49
N GLY A 19 3.12 12.18 7.60
CA GLY A 19 2.46 12.85 8.73
C GLY A 19 3.43 13.46 9.75
N GLN A 20 4.74 13.40 9.52
CA GLN A 20 5.72 14.14 10.32
C GLN A 20 5.70 15.64 9.96
N PRO A 21 6.16 16.53 10.86
CA PRO A 21 6.29 17.96 10.56
C PRO A 21 7.05 18.23 9.26
N GLY A 22 6.46 19.03 8.37
CA GLY A 22 7.04 19.36 7.07
C GLY A 22 6.72 18.38 5.93
N ASN A 23 6.11 17.23 6.22
CA ASN A 23 5.64 16.26 5.22
C ASN A 23 4.12 16.38 4.98
N PRO A 24 3.61 15.86 3.84
CA PRO A 24 2.17 15.75 3.60
C PRO A 24 1.45 14.94 4.69
N LEU A 25 0.12 15.09 4.76
CA LEU A 25 -0.71 14.27 5.62
C LEU A 25 -0.63 12.80 5.18
N HIS A 26 -0.67 11.89 6.15
CA HIS A 26 -0.58 10.45 5.88
C HIS A 26 -1.66 9.91 4.91
N PRO A 27 -2.93 10.39 4.91
CA PRO A 27 -3.93 9.91 3.97
C PRO A 27 -3.64 10.36 2.54
N ASP A 28 -3.19 11.61 2.36
CA ASP A 28 -2.85 12.16 1.05
C ASP A 28 -1.67 11.39 0.43
N GLY A 29 -0.66 11.07 1.23
CA GLY A 29 0.45 10.20 0.83
C GLY A 29 0.01 8.82 0.37
N LEU A 30 -0.90 8.18 1.11
CA LEU A 30 -1.45 6.88 0.72
C LEU A 30 -2.25 6.96 -0.57
N ALA A 31 -3.07 7.99 -0.75
CA ALA A 31 -3.85 8.19 -1.98
C ALA A 31 -2.94 8.37 -3.20
N ALA A 32 -1.89 9.19 -3.08
CA ALA A 32 -0.88 9.37 -4.12
C ALA A 32 -0.11 8.08 -4.41
N PHE A 33 0.23 7.30 -3.37
CA PHE A 33 0.91 6.02 -3.54
C PHE A 33 0.03 5.00 -4.29
N PHE A 34 -1.27 4.92 -3.97
CA PHE A 34 -2.20 4.02 -4.66
C PHE A 34 -2.38 4.42 -6.13
N GLU A 35 -2.47 5.72 -6.43
CA GLU A 35 -2.49 6.22 -7.81
C GLU A 35 -1.23 5.82 -8.57
N ALA A 36 -0.04 6.02 -7.98
CA ALA A 36 1.22 5.63 -8.58
C ALA A 36 1.30 4.11 -8.84
N LEU A 37 0.76 3.26 -7.95
CA LEU A 37 0.68 1.82 -8.18
C LEU A 37 -0.27 1.45 -9.32
N ARG A 38 -1.42 2.11 -9.44
CA ARG A 38 -2.35 1.91 -10.58
C ARG A 38 -1.68 2.26 -11.91
N GLN A 39 -0.94 3.37 -11.97
CA GLN A 39 -0.15 3.76 -13.15
C GLN A 39 0.97 2.75 -13.49
N GLN A 40 1.45 1.99 -12.51
CA GLN A 40 2.41 0.90 -12.69
C GLN A 40 1.75 -0.44 -13.06
N GLY A 41 0.43 -0.46 -13.28
CA GLY A 41 -0.33 -1.63 -13.72
C GLY A 41 -0.75 -2.58 -12.61
N PHE A 42 -0.78 -2.15 -11.34
CA PHE A 42 -1.41 -2.91 -10.27
C PHE A 42 -2.92 -2.69 -10.29
N SER A 43 -3.68 -3.77 -10.16
CA SER A 43 -5.14 -3.73 -10.05
C SER A 43 -5.59 -3.19 -8.69
N GLN A 44 -6.83 -2.70 -8.63
CA GLN A 44 -7.43 -2.29 -7.36
C GLN A 44 -7.45 -3.44 -6.33
N ALA A 45 -7.73 -4.67 -6.79
CA ALA A 45 -7.73 -5.85 -5.93
C ALA A 45 -6.34 -6.14 -5.32
N GLU A 46 -5.25 -5.98 -6.08
CA GLU A 46 -3.89 -6.12 -5.55
C GLU A 46 -3.55 -5.03 -4.53
N ILE A 47 -4.00 -3.79 -4.76
CA ILE A 47 -3.84 -2.69 -3.81
C ILE A 47 -4.63 -2.97 -2.53
N ASP A 48 -5.86 -3.47 -2.64
CA ASP A 48 -6.68 -3.85 -1.48
C ASP A 48 -6.04 -4.98 -0.67
N ILE A 49 -5.44 -5.98 -1.35
CA ILE A 49 -4.67 -7.03 -0.68
C ILE A 49 -3.54 -6.42 0.16
N MET A 50 -2.74 -5.52 -0.43
CA MET A 50 -1.58 -4.95 0.25
C MET A 50 -1.92 -3.88 1.30
N SER A 51 -3.07 -3.21 1.19
CA SER A 51 -3.45 -2.09 2.07
C SER A 51 -4.49 -2.43 3.13
N LYS A 52 -5.27 -3.51 2.93
CA LYS A 52 -6.36 -3.90 3.83
C LYS A 52 -6.19 -5.34 4.31
N THR A 53 -6.12 -6.29 3.37
CA THR A 53 -6.18 -7.72 3.70
C THR A 53 -4.92 -8.21 4.42
N ASN A 54 -3.73 -7.95 3.89
CA ASN A 54 -2.50 -8.42 4.52
C ASN A 54 -2.27 -7.83 5.92
N PRO A 55 -2.48 -6.51 6.15
CA PRO A 55 -2.43 -5.96 7.50
C PRO A 55 -3.46 -6.58 8.45
N ALA A 56 -4.72 -6.74 8.01
CA ALA A 56 -5.77 -7.35 8.83
C ALA A 56 -5.40 -8.77 9.27
N ARG A 57 -4.84 -9.59 8.37
CA ARG A 57 -4.36 -10.94 8.68
C ARG A 57 -3.29 -10.96 9.77
N VAL A 58 -2.27 -10.12 9.63
CA VAL A 58 -1.14 -10.08 10.58
C VAL A 58 -1.61 -9.59 11.95
N LEU A 59 -2.66 -8.76 11.98
CA LEU A 59 -3.29 -8.28 13.21
C LEU A 59 -4.38 -9.22 13.77
N GLY A 60 -4.72 -10.32 13.09
CA GLY A 60 -5.76 -11.26 13.52
C GLY A 60 -7.18 -10.69 13.47
N LEU A 61 -7.46 -9.79 12.51
CA LEU A 61 -8.74 -9.09 12.35
C LEU A 61 -9.63 -9.67 11.22
N GLU A 62 -9.26 -10.84 10.68
CA GLU A 62 -10.02 -11.58 9.65
C GLU A 62 -11.07 -12.51 10.26
#